data_AF-A0A7X6VVH3-F1
#
_entry.id   AF-A0A7X6VVH3-F1
#
_cell.length_a   1.000
_cell.length_b   1.000
_cell.length_c   1.000
_cell.angle_alpha   90.00
_cell.angle_beta   90.00
_cell.angle_gamma   90.00
#
_symmetry.space_group_name_H-M   'P 1'
#
loop_
_entity.id
_entity.type
_entity.pdbx_description
1 polymer ?
#
loop_
_entity_poly.entity_id
_entity_poly.type
_entity_poly.pdbx_seq_one_letter_code
_entity_poly.pdbx_strand_id
1 'polypeptide(L)' 'PIHISNLMLLDPKTGERTRVGRKLDESKGKLIRYSKKSGEEIK' A
#
# COMPACT_ATOMS: atom_id res chain seq x y z
N PRO A 1 -17.98 0.45 -16.89
CA PRO A 1 -16.69 1.17 -16.72
C PRO A 1 -16.57 1.71 -15.29
N ILE A 2 -15.51 1.32 -14.56
CA ILE A 2 -15.25 1.81 -13.20
C ILE A 2 -14.00 2.69 -13.24
N HIS A 3 -14.09 3.86 -12.61
CA HIS A 3 -12.98 4.78 -12.49
C HIS A 3 -12.05 4.36 -11.36
N ILE A 4 -10.74 4.36 -11.62
CA ILE A 4 -9.73 3.87 -10.68
C ILE A 4 -9.64 4.69 -9.37
N SER A 5 -10.09 5.94 -9.36
CA SER A 5 -10.12 6.77 -8.14
C SER A 5 -11.14 6.29 -7.10
N ASN A 6 -12.13 5.49 -7.51
CA ASN A 6 -13.17 4.98 -6.61
C ASN A 6 -12.77 3.65 -5.95
N LEU A 7 -11.57 3.15 -6.24
CA LEU A 7 -11.04 1.91 -5.71
C LEU A 7 -9.96 2.18 -4.66
N MET A 8 -9.94 1.36 -3.62
CA MET A 8 -8.90 1.34 -2.60
C MET A 8 -8.34 -0.07 -2.48
N LEU A 9 -7.05 -0.17 -2.16
CA LEU A 9 -6.41 -1.44 -1.87
C LEU A 9 -6.84 -1.92 -0.48
N LEU A 10 -7.08 -3.23 -0.39
CA LEU A 10 -7.31 -3.90 0.88
C LEU A 10 -5.95 -4.22 1.50
N ASP A 11 -5.81 -3.93 2.78
CA ASP A 11 -4.64 -4.35 3.54
C ASP A 11 -4.74 -5.85 3.86
N PRO A 12 -3.71 -6.66 3.53
CA PRO A 12 -3.76 -8.11 3.73
C PRO A 12 -3.90 -8.53 5.20
N LYS A 13 -3.50 -7.70 6.18
CA LYS A 13 -3.62 -8.07 7.60
C LYS A 13 -4.91 -7.65 8.25
N THR A 14 -5.36 -6.44 7.98
CA THR A 14 -6.53 -5.88 8.66
C THR A 14 -7.81 -6.08 7.87
N GLY A 15 -7.73 -6.45 6.59
CA GLY A 15 -8.90 -6.53 5.70
C GLY A 15 -9.59 -5.18 5.54
N GLU A 16 -8.96 -4.09 5.96
CA GLU A 16 -9.50 -2.75 5.85
C GLU A 16 -8.96 -2.05 4.61
N ARG A 17 -9.74 -1.11 4.10
CA ARG A 17 -9.31 -0.17 3.06
C ARG A 17 -8.16 0.69 3.58
N THR A 18 -7.06 0.73 2.82
CA THR A 18 -5.87 1.52 3.18
C THR A 18 -5.38 2.40 2.04
N ARG A 19 -4.73 3.49 2.42
CA ARG A 19 -4.00 4.36 1.48
C ARG A 19 -2.57 3.88 1.39
N VAL A 20 -2.01 3.92 0.19
CA VAL A 20 -0.63 3.51 -0.07
C VAL A 20 0.32 4.68 0.12
N GLY A 21 1.45 4.44 0.78
CA GLY A 21 2.65 5.28 0.76
C GLY A 21 3.78 4.58 0.00
N ARG A 22 4.83 5.32 -0.35
CA ARG A 22 6.06 4.76 -0.90
C ARG A 22 7.19 5.06 0.09
N LYS A 23 7.90 4.04 0.53
CA LYS A 23 9.09 4.17 1.37
C LYS A 23 10.28 3.65 0.58
N LEU A 24 11.43 4.30 0.76
CA LEU A 24 12.69 3.82 0.22
C LEU A 24 13.18 2.71 1.14
N ASP A 25 13.31 1.51 0.60
CA ASP A 25 13.81 0.38 1.35
C ASP A 25 15.34 0.38 1.25
N GLU A 26 15.99 0.80 2.33
CA GLU A 26 17.43 1.11 2.39
C GLU A 26 18.31 -0.09 2.02
N SER A 27 17.80 -1.32 2.18
CA SER A 27 18.55 -2.54 1.87
C SER A 27 18.62 -2.89 0.38
N LYS A 28 17.71 -2.38 -0.47
CA LYS A 28 17.61 -2.77 -1.89
C LYS A 28 17.49 -1.60 -2.87
N GLY A 29 17.45 -0.36 -2.38
CA GLY A 29 17.30 0.84 -3.21
C GLY A 29 15.99 0.86 -4.01
N LYS A 30 14.98 0.07 -3.61
CA LYS A 30 13.69 -0.05 -4.31
C LYS A 30 12.62 0.73 -3.55
N LEU A 31 11.74 1.37 -4.31
CA LEU A 31 10.55 2.03 -3.77
C LEU A 31 9.48 0.98 -3.49
N ILE A 32 9.30 0.65 -2.23
CA ILE A 32 8.27 -0.29 -1.80
C ILE A 32 7.00 0.47 -1.46
N ARG A 33 5.86 -0.10 -1.85
CA ARG A 33 4.54 0.38 -1.47
C ARG A 33 4.20 -0.17 -0.09
N TYR A 34 3.83 0.71 0.83
CA TYR A 34 3.41 0.31 2.17
C TYR A 34 1.99 0.82 2.47
N SER A 35 1.26 0.08 3.30
CA SER A 35 -0.02 0.50 3.83
C SER A 35 0.19 1.58 4.88
N LYS A 36 -0.43 2.76 4.71
CA LYS A 36 -0.30 3.86 5.69
C LYS A 36 -0.95 3.54 7.04
N LYS A 37 -1.85 2.56 7.13
CA LYS A 37 -2.50 2.20 8.40
C LYS A 37 -1.70 1.17 9.20
N SER A 38 -1.23 0.09 8.55
CA SER A 38 -0.51 -1.00 9.21
C SER A 38 1.01 -0.86 9.14
N GLY A 39 1.53 0.02 8.28
CA GLY A 39 2.97 0.16 8.03
C GLY A 39 3.55 -1.00 7.22
N GLU A 40 2.74 -1.95 6.77
CA GLU A 40 3.20 -3.16 6.12
C GLU A 40 3.39 -3.00 4.62
N GLU A 41 4.34 -3.77 4.10
CA GLU A 41 4.63 -3.81 2.68
C GLU A 41 3.49 -4.47 1.92
N ILE A 42 2.92 -3.71 0.99
CA ILE A 42 1.93 -4.20 0.04
C ILE A 42 2.71 -4.75 -1.15
N LYS A 43 2.81 -6.08 -1.22
CA LYS A 43 3.32 -6.80 -2.38
C LYS A 43 2.24 -6.92 -3.45
#